data_AF-A0A1L8E9I0-F1
#
_entry.id   AF-A0A1L8E9I0-F1
#
_cell.length_a   1.000
_cell.length_b   1.000
_cell.length_c   1.000
_cell.angle_alpha   90.00
_cell.angle_beta   90.00
_cell.angle_gamma   90.00
#
_symmetry.space_group_name_H-M   'P 1'
#
loop_
_entity.id
_entity.type
_entity.pdbx_description
1 polymer ?
#
loop_
_entity_poly.entity_id
_entity_poly.type
_entity_poly.pdbx_seq_one_letter_code
_entity_poly.pdbx_strand_id
1 'polypeptide(L)'
;EDNTTQGYEPSERTHLLSDTVNNSPALRRTNSDNISADCHPSLPSKKDDQNALCRLVQNTAINMIDVGAMDSHNLEHQECDVRIKLYSQRLQQQWSNLQNTSKMPKGILKDVPKPELLLSLRVQADDTLQINSAIEKVHIALKNFKIEHKEAIVVP
;
A
#
# COMPACT_ATOMS: atom_id res chain seq x y z
N GLU A 1 -19.68 -44.05 29.24
CA GLU A 1 -19.80 -42.72 28.65
C GLU A 1 -19.04 -41.76 29.55
N ASP A 2 -17.95 -41.18 29.05
CA ASP A 2 -17.36 -39.97 29.63
C ASP A 2 -16.54 -39.32 28.51
N ASN A 3 -17.07 -38.21 27.97
CA ASN A 3 -16.63 -37.60 26.73
C ASN A 3 -15.93 -36.27 27.04
N THR A 4 -14.61 -36.33 27.28
CA THR A 4 -13.78 -35.14 27.54
C THR A 4 -13.65 -34.30 26.28
N THR A 5 -14.32 -33.16 26.26
CA THR A 5 -14.14 -32.11 25.24
C THR A 5 -12.98 -31.23 25.71
N GLN A 6 -11.77 -31.50 25.21
CA GLN A 6 -10.59 -30.69 25.49
C GLN A 6 -10.71 -29.37 24.72
N GLY A 7 -11.06 -28.30 25.43
CA GLY A 7 -11.06 -26.94 24.91
C GLY A 7 -9.67 -26.55 24.45
N TYR A 8 -9.56 -26.15 23.19
CA TYR A 8 -8.34 -25.63 22.58
C TYR A 8 -8.12 -24.19 23.08
N GLU A 9 -7.29 -24.03 24.11
CA GLU A 9 -6.83 -22.73 24.59
C GLU A 9 -5.65 -22.27 23.71
N PRO A 10 -5.73 -21.11 23.03
CA PRO A 10 -4.64 -20.62 22.21
C PRO A 10 -3.47 -20.15 23.10
N SER A 11 -2.37 -20.89 23.07
CA SER A 11 -1.14 -20.58 23.80
C SER A 11 -0.32 -19.51 23.09
N GLU A 12 0.65 -18.94 23.81
CA GLU A 12 1.66 -17.96 23.35
C GLU A 12 2.47 -18.43 22.11
N ARG A 13 2.35 -19.72 21.76
CA ARG A 13 3.01 -20.36 20.61
C ARG A 13 2.07 -20.53 19.40
N THR A 14 0.83 -20.08 19.50
CA THR A 14 -0.14 -20.18 18.40
C THR A 14 0.15 -19.07 17.38
N HIS A 15 0.73 -19.46 16.23
CA HIS A 15 1.06 -18.54 15.14
C HIS A 15 -0.21 -17.93 14.54
N LEU A 16 -0.31 -16.60 14.57
CA LEU A 16 -1.50 -15.84 14.12
C LEU A 16 -1.54 -15.53 12.62
N LEU A 17 -0.51 -15.92 11.88
CA LEU A 17 -0.40 -15.63 10.45
C LEU A 17 -0.18 -16.94 9.72
N SER A 18 -1.24 -17.49 9.13
CA SER A 18 -1.12 -18.50 8.09
C SER A 18 -0.23 -17.93 7.00
N ASP A 19 0.87 -18.61 6.68
CA ASP A 19 1.88 -18.19 5.70
C ASP A 19 1.20 -17.68 4.42
N THR A 20 1.02 -16.36 4.36
CA THR A 20 0.45 -15.72 3.19
C THR A 20 1.62 -15.56 2.23
N VAL A 21 1.68 -16.47 1.28
CA VAL A 21 2.58 -16.41 0.13
C VAL A 21 2.51 -14.98 -0.43
N ASN A 22 3.56 -14.21 -0.15
CA ASN A 22 3.64 -12.79 -0.45
C ASN A 22 3.80 -12.62 -1.96
N ASN A 23 2.69 -12.58 -2.68
CA ASN A 23 2.63 -12.39 -4.13
C ASN A 23 2.79 -10.91 -4.55
N SER A 24 3.64 -10.15 -3.86
CA SER A 24 3.93 -8.78 -4.25
C SER A 24 5.01 -8.75 -5.34
N PRO A 25 4.73 -8.20 -6.55
CA PRO A 25 5.68 -8.20 -7.66
C PRO A 25 6.87 -7.26 -7.44
N ALA A 26 6.83 -6.41 -6.40
CA ALA A 26 7.89 -5.44 -6.09
C ALA A 26 9.17 -6.07 -5.50
N LEU A 27 9.14 -7.34 -5.08
CA LEU A 27 10.28 -8.02 -4.44
C LEU A 27 11.02 -9.02 -5.34
N ARG A 28 10.67 -9.12 -6.64
CA ARG A 28 11.41 -9.96 -7.59
C ARG A 28 12.74 -9.31 -7.98
N ARG A 29 13.73 -9.38 -7.08
CA ARG A 29 15.15 -9.12 -7.42
C ARG A 29 15.83 -10.44 -7.81
N THR A 30 16.07 -10.55 -9.13
CA THR A 30 17.23 -11.16 -9.79
C THR A 30 17.59 -12.62 -9.47
N ASN A 31 17.36 -13.49 -10.47
CA ASN A 31 18.04 -14.74 -10.79
C ASN A 31 18.61 -15.58 -9.62
N SER A 32 17.85 -16.61 -9.24
CA SER A 32 18.45 -17.89 -8.88
C SER A 32 17.49 -19.00 -9.33
N ASP A 33 17.66 -19.43 -10.58
CA ASP A 33 17.16 -20.71 -11.07
C ASP A 33 17.86 -21.82 -10.29
N ASN A 34 17.38 -22.16 -9.09
CA ASN A 34 17.52 -23.49 -8.50
C ASN A 34 16.58 -23.64 -7.30
N ILE A 35 15.27 -23.63 -7.56
CA ILE A 35 14.27 -24.15 -6.62
C ILE A 35 13.93 -25.56 -7.08
N SER A 36 14.74 -26.52 -6.65
CA SER A 36 14.31 -27.89 -6.36
C SER A 36 14.71 -28.12 -4.91
N ALA A 37 13.78 -28.01 -3.95
CA ALA A 37 12.92 -29.13 -3.56
C ALA A 37 13.77 -30.37 -3.31
N ASP A 38 14.19 -30.58 -2.06
CA ASP A 38 13.70 -31.72 -1.30
C ASP A 38 14.09 -31.62 0.18
N CYS A 39 13.11 -31.96 0.99
CA CYS A 39 13.06 -31.90 2.43
C CYS A 39 14.03 -32.90 3.06
N HIS A 40 14.83 -32.48 4.04
CA HIS A 40 15.29 -33.37 5.12
C HIS A 40 15.50 -32.56 6.42
N PRO A 41 14.85 -32.94 7.54
CA PRO A 41 15.07 -32.31 8.84
C PRO A 41 16.22 -33.00 9.53
N SER A 42 17.46 -32.57 9.27
CA SER A 42 18.61 -33.10 9.99
C SER A 42 19.60 -31.99 10.34
N LEU A 43 19.43 -31.52 11.59
CA LEU A 43 20.32 -30.66 12.37
C LEU A 43 20.52 -29.22 11.85
N PRO A 44 20.50 -28.21 12.75
CA PRO A 44 20.98 -26.88 12.41
C PRO A 44 22.47 -26.99 12.15
N SER A 45 22.85 -27.06 10.88
CA SER A 45 24.22 -26.85 10.43
C SER A 45 24.60 -25.43 10.81
N LYS A 46 25.84 -25.18 11.26
CA LYS A 46 26.39 -23.83 11.53
C LYS A 46 26.18 -22.83 10.37
N LYS A 47 25.89 -23.35 9.17
CA LYS A 47 25.50 -22.59 7.97
C LYS A 47 24.15 -21.88 8.12
N ASP A 48 23.21 -22.42 8.88
CA ASP A 48 21.86 -21.88 9.06
C ASP A 48 21.84 -20.70 10.06
N ASP A 49 22.62 -20.80 11.15
CA ASP A 49 22.81 -19.68 12.09
C ASP A 49 23.47 -18.47 11.40
N GLN A 50 24.46 -18.71 10.53
CA GLN A 50 25.09 -17.65 9.75
C GLN A 50 24.13 -17.01 8.74
N ASN A 51 23.18 -17.78 8.18
CA ASN A 51 22.12 -17.28 7.30
C ASN A 51 21.09 -16.44 8.09
N ALA A 52 20.70 -16.88 9.28
CA ALA A 52 19.81 -16.14 10.18
C ALA A 52 20.44 -14.80 10.60
N LEU A 53 21.73 -14.78 10.94
CA LEU A 53 22.47 -13.56 11.25
C LEU A 53 22.57 -12.61 10.04
N CYS A 54 22.85 -13.14 8.85
CA CYS A 54 22.85 -12.31 7.63
C CYS A 54 21.49 -11.66 7.37
N ARG A 55 20.39 -12.40 7.54
CA ARG A 55 19.02 -11.87 7.42
C ARG A 55 18.71 -10.82 8.47
N LEU A 56 19.14 -11.06 9.72
CA LEU A 56 18.97 -10.10 10.81
C LEU A 56 19.69 -8.78 10.50
N VAL A 57 20.96 -8.85 10.09
CA VAL A 57 21.74 -7.66 9.72
C VAL A 57 21.11 -6.93 8.53
N GLN A 58 20.70 -7.67 7.49
CA GLN A 58 20.04 -7.08 6.33
C GLN A 58 18.71 -6.40 6.70
N ASN A 59 17.86 -7.06 7.46
CA ASN A 59 16.59 -6.49 7.91
C ASN A 59 16.81 -5.25 8.81
N THR A 60 17.81 -5.31 9.68
CA THR A 60 18.19 -4.17 10.53
C THR A 60 18.66 -3.00 9.68
N ALA A 61 19.54 -3.24 8.70
CA ALA A 61 20.04 -2.21 7.79
C ALA A 61 18.94 -1.57 6.94
N ILE A 62 17.94 -2.35 6.50
CA ILE A 62 16.80 -1.85 5.72
C ILE A 62 15.84 -1.02 6.60
N ASN A 63 15.62 -1.43 7.85
CA ASN A 63 14.68 -0.78 8.76
C ASN A 63 15.29 0.41 9.51
N MET A 64 16.61 0.60 9.40
CA MET A 64 17.30 1.72 10.02
C MET A 64 17.06 2.99 9.21
N ILE A 65 16.62 4.05 9.90
CA ILE A 65 16.40 5.35 9.29
C ILE A 65 17.73 6.12 9.27
N ASP A 66 18.25 6.40 8.07
CA ASP A 66 19.37 7.31 7.91
C ASP A 66 18.87 8.77 7.97
N VAL A 67 19.10 9.42 9.10
CA VAL A 67 18.72 10.82 9.33
C VAL A 67 19.61 11.80 8.55
N GLY A 68 20.79 11.36 8.09
CA GLY A 68 21.75 12.16 7.34
C GLY A 68 21.54 12.17 5.82
N ALA A 69 20.63 11.34 5.30
CA ALA A 69 20.39 11.16 3.85
C ALA A 69 19.62 12.33 3.18
N MET A 70 19.67 13.54 3.72
CA MET A 70 18.97 14.71 3.16
C MET A 70 19.60 15.24 1.86
N ASP A 71 20.82 14.79 1.53
CA ASP A 71 21.50 15.24 0.33
C ASP A 71 21.06 14.45 -0.92
N SER A 72 20.49 15.16 -1.90
CA SER A 72 20.04 14.62 -3.18
C SER A 72 21.18 14.37 -4.18
N HIS A 73 22.44 14.66 -3.83
CA HIS A 73 23.57 14.66 -4.76
C HIS A 73 24.23 13.30 -5.02
N ASN A 74 23.67 12.19 -4.55
CA ASN A 74 24.25 10.85 -4.76
C ASN A 74 24.08 10.30 -6.21
N LEU A 75 23.41 11.04 -7.10
CA LEU A 75 23.27 10.67 -8.51
C LEU A 75 24.04 11.66 -9.40
N GLU A 76 25.01 11.15 -10.15
CA GLU A 76 25.73 11.96 -11.12
C GLU A 76 24.79 12.38 -12.28
N HIS A 77 24.99 13.60 -12.79
CA HIS A 77 24.18 14.13 -13.89
C HIS A 77 24.18 13.22 -15.13
N GLN A 78 25.35 12.66 -15.46
CA GLN A 78 25.50 11.73 -16.57
C GLN A 78 24.70 10.44 -16.37
N GLU A 79 24.62 9.92 -15.14
CA GLU A 79 23.82 8.74 -14.86
C GLU A 79 22.32 9.04 -15.00
N CYS A 80 21.88 10.22 -14.56
CA CYS A 80 20.51 10.68 -14.75
C CYS A 80 20.13 10.72 -16.24
N ASP A 81 20.96 11.33 -17.08
CA ASP A 81 20.73 11.42 -18.52
C ASP A 81 20.65 10.05 -19.21
N VAL A 82 21.53 9.12 -18.83
CA VAL A 82 21.52 7.75 -19.33
C VAL A 82 20.22 7.04 -18.93
N ARG A 83 19.79 7.18 -17.67
CA ARG A 83 18.53 6.59 -17.18
C ARG A 83 17.31 7.18 -17.89
N ILE A 84 17.28 8.49 -18.13
CA ILE A 84 16.21 9.17 -18.88
C ILE A 84 16.08 8.57 -20.28
N LYS A 85 17.19 8.45 -21.01
CA LYS A 85 17.21 7.86 -22.36
C LYS A 85 16.73 6.41 -22.36
N LEU A 86 17.23 5.60 -21.41
CA LEU A 86 16.85 4.20 -21.27
C LEU A 86 15.35 4.04 -21.02
N TYR A 87 14.79 4.81 -20.09
CA TYR A 87 13.36 4.72 -19.75
C TYR A 87 12.48 5.23 -20.88
N SER A 88 12.90 6.31 -21.56
CA SER A 88 12.18 6.84 -22.73
C SER A 88 12.12 5.82 -23.86
N GLN A 89 13.24 5.15 -24.14
CA GLN A 89 13.30 4.10 -25.16
C GLN A 89 12.40 2.90 -24.80
N ARG A 90 12.48 2.40 -23.55
CA ARG A 90 11.63 1.29 -23.09
C ARG A 90 10.15 1.66 -23.15
N LEU A 91 9.79 2.88 -22.75
CA LEU A 91 8.43 3.37 -22.80
C LEU A 91 7.91 3.43 -24.24
N GLN A 92 8.70 3.94 -25.17
CA GLN A 92 8.32 4.00 -26.60
C GLN A 92 8.10 2.60 -27.19
N GLN A 93 8.97 1.63 -26.87
CA GLN A 93 8.84 0.24 -27.30
C GLN A 93 7.56 -0.42 -26.78
N GLN A 94 7.16 -0.13 -25.54
CA GLN A 94 5.92 -0.67 -24.97
C GLN A 94 4.68 0.06 -25.51
N TRP A 95 4.78 1.38 -25.71
CA TRP A 95 3.68 2.21 -26.21
C TRP A 95 3.24 1.83 -27.62
N SER A 96 4.17 1.42 -28.49
CA SER A 96 3.84 0.96 -29.85
C SER A 96 3.04 -0.35 -29.87
N ASN A 97 3.11 -1.16 -28.81
CA ASN A 97 2.41 -2.44 -28.69
C ASN A 97 1.03 -2.31 -28.03
N LEU A 98 0.74 -1.17 -27.38
CA LEU A 98 -0.61 -0.91 -26.85
C LEU A 98 -1.52 -0.44 -27.99
N GLN A 99 -2.60 -1.18 -28.24
CA GLN A 99 -3.73 -0.66 -29.01
C GLN A 99 -4.43 0.45 -28.22
N ASN A 100 -3.89 1.65 -28.32
CA ASN A 100 -4.38 2.79 -27.58
C ASN A 100 -5.61 3.37 -28.29
N THR A 101 -6.81 2.97 -27.87
CA THR A 101 -8.11 3.49 -28.34
C THR A 101 -8.38 4.94 -27.90
N SER A 102 -7.35 5.66 -27.47
CA SER A 102 -7.48 6.92 -26.73
C SER A 102 -6.61 8.05 -27.30
N LYS A 103 -6.58 8.20 -28.63
CA LYS A 103 -6.05 9.43 -29.27
C LYS A 103 -7.10 10.53 -29.42
N MET A 104 -8.37 10.25 -29.13
CA MET A 104 -9.43 11.26 -29.17
C MET A 104 -9.70 11.76 -27.76
N PRO A 105 -9.77 13.08 -27.52
CA PRO A 105 -10.27 13.63 -26.27
C PRO A 105 -11.61 12.97 -25.98
N LYS A 106 -11.63 12.13 -24.96
CA LYS A 106 -12.83 11.44 -24.55
C LYS A 106 -13.66 12.48 -23.81
N GLY A 107 -14.76 12.96 -24.40
CA GLY A 107 -15.69 13.86 -23.71
C GLY A 107 -16.11 13.25 -22.36
N ILE A 108 -16.38 14.10 -21.37
CA ILE A 108 -16.56 13.67 -19.96
C ILE A 108 -17.79 12.75 -19.77
N LEU A 109 -18.77 12.80 -20.69
CA LEU A 109 -20.06 12.12 -20.56
C LEU A 109 -20.24 11.00 -21.61
N LYS A 110 -19.28 10.09 -21.73
CA LYS A 110 -19.38 8.96 -22.68
C LYS A 110 -20.46 7.93 -22.33
N ASP A 111 -20.73 7.80 -21.03
CA ASP A 111 -21.61 6.77 -20.51
C ASP A 111 -23.04 7.29 -20.27
N VAL A 112 -23.32 8.54 -20.64
CA VAL A 112 -24.60 9.20 -20.40
C VAL A 112 -25.40 9.24 -21.71
N PRO A 113 -26.38 8.34 -21.90
CA PRO A 113 -27.26 8.40 -23.06
C PRO A 113 -28.16 9.64 -22.97
N LYS A 114 -28.26 10.40 -24.08
CA LYS A 114 -29.14 11.58 -24.23
C LYS A 114 -28.93 12.67 -23.15
N PRO A 115 -27.73 13.27 -23.06
CA PRO A 115 -27.39 14.25 -22.02
C PRO A 115 -28.32 15.48 -22.00
N GLU A 116 -28.87 15.88 -23.14
CA GLU A 116 -29.80 17.00 -23.27
C GLU A 116 -31.06 16.88 -22.38
N LEU A 117 -31.55 15.65 -22.18
CA LEU A 117 -32.73 15.39 -21.36
C LEU A 117 -32.39 15.45 -19.86
N LEU A 118 -31.21 14.95 -19.47
CA LEU A 118 -30.76 14.92 -18.08
C LEU A 118 -30.37 16.32 -17.58
N LEU A 119 -29.75 17.14 -18.42
CA LEU A 119 -29.40 18.53 -18.08
C LEU A 119 -30.64 19.41 -17.84
N SER A 120 -31.80 19.00 -18.37
CA SER A 120 -33.07 19.72 -18.21
C SER A 120 -33.81 19.33 -16.92
N LEU A 121 -33.35 18.30 -16.19
CA LEU A 121 -33.99 17.84 -14.97
C LEU A 121 -33.67 18.78 -13.80
N ARG A 122 -34.71 19.20 -13.07
CA ARG A 122 -34.55 20.08 -11.90
C ARG A 122 -34.43 19.26 -10.62
N VAL A 123 -33.49 19.64 -9.75
CA VAL A 123 -33.39 19.09 -8.39
C VAL A 123 -34.60 19.53 -7.56
N GLN A 124 -35.18 18.61 -6.78
CA GLN A 124 -36.30 18.90 -5.90
C GLN A 124 -35.84 19.81 -4.74
N ALA A 125 -36.67 20.79 -4.39
CA ALA A 125 -36.35 21.75 -3.33
C ALA A 125 -36.23 21.06 -1.95
N ASP A 126 -37.09 20.06 -1.68
CA ASP A 126 -37.08 19.30 -0.43
C ASP A 126 -35.78 18.55 -0.21
N ASP A 127 -35.21 17.94 -1.26
CA ASP A 127 -33.92 17.26 -1.20
C ASP A 127 -32.81 18.24 -0.81
N THR A 128 -32.83 19.44 -1.38
CA THR A 128 -31.86 20.50 -1.08
C THR A 128 -31.98 20.95 0.39
N LEU A 129 -33.20 21.10 0.89
CA LEU A 129 -33.46 21.44 2.30
C LEU A 129 -33.01 20.32 3.25
N GLN A 130 -33.28 19.06 2.90
CA GLN A 130 -32.86 17.91 3.69
C GLN A 130 -31.33 17.81 3.76
N ILE A 131 -30.65 17.98 2.63
CA ILE A 131 -29.18 17.99 2.55
C ILE A 131 -28.62 19.13 3.42
N ASN A 132 -29.18 20.33 3.32
CA ASN A 132 -28.72 21.47 4.13
C ASN A 132 -28.91 21.22 5.63
N SER A 133 -30.04 20.64 6.05
CA SER A 133 -30.26 20.28 7.46
C SER A 133 -29.26 19.22 7.94
N ALA A 134 -28.94 18.23 7.10
CA ALA A 134 -27.93 17.22 7.44
C ALA A 134 -26.54 17.86 7.60
N ILE A 135 -26.15 18.77 6.71
CA ILE A 135 -24.88 19.51 6.79
C ILE A 135 -24.80 20.35 8.06
N GLU A 136 -25.89 21.02 8.45
CA GLU A 136 -25.93 21.81 9.68
C GLU A 136 -25.68 20.95 10.93
N LYS A 137 -26.29 19.76 11.00
CA LYS A 137 -26.05 18.80 12.09
C LYS A 137 -24.59 18.35 12.13
N VAL A 138 -23.99 18.07 10.98
CA VAL A 138 -22.56 17.71 10.88
C VAL A 138 -21.67 18.87 11.35
N HIS A 139 -21.98 20.10 10.95
CA HIS A 139 -21.24 21.28 11.38
C HIS A 139 -21.28 21.47 12.90
N ILE A 140 -22.45 21.27 13.52
CA ILE A 140 -22.60 21.32 14.97
C ILE A 140 -21.77 20.22 15.64
N ALA A 141 -21.82 18.99 15.12
CA ALA A 141 -21.03 17.88 15.65
C ALA A 141 -19.51 18.15 15.55
N LEU A 142 -19.05 18.73 14.44
CA LEU A 142 -17.63 19.07 14.24
C LEU A 142 -17.15 20.14 15.22
N LYS A 143 -17.98 21.13 15.57
CA LYS A 143 -17.65 22.11 16.62
C LYS A 143 -17.45 21.48 18.00
N ASN A 144 -18.12 20.36 18.26
CA ASN A 144 -17.96 19.62 19.50
C ASN A 144 -16.71 18.73 19.49
N PHE A 145 -16.05 18.54 18.34
CA PHE A 145 -14.79 17.82 18.23
C PHE A 145 -13.63 18.72 18.69
N LYS A 146 -13.42 18.77 20.00
CA LYS A 146 -12.33 19.53 20.63
C LYS A 146 -11.77 18.77 21.81
N ILE A 147 -10.50 19.04 22.13
CA ILE A 147 -9.86 18.50 23.33
C ILE A 147 -10.39 19.27 24.54
N GLU A 148 -11.01 18.56 25.48
CA GLU A 148 -11.41 19.12 26.77
C GLU A 148 -10.20 19.14 27.72
N HIS A 149 -9.77 20.34 28.11
CA HIS A 149 -8.63 20.52 29.01
C HIS A 149 -9.04 20.22 30.45
N LYS A 150 -8.46 19.18 31.06
CA LYS A 150 -8.75 18.78 32.46
C LYS A 150 -7.72 19.26 33.47
N GLU A 151 -6.44 19.24 33.12
CA GLU A 151 -5.32 19.54 34.03
C GLU A 151 -4.26 20.37 33.31
N ALA A 152 -3.50 21.17 34.07
CA ALA A 152 -2.45 22.00 33.51
C ALA A 152 -1.31 21.13 32.95
N ILE A 153 -1.03 21.26 31.66
CA ILE A 153 0.04 20.52 30.97
C ILE A 153 1.43 21.13 31.25
N VAL A 154 1.48 22.40 31.67
CA VAL A 154 2.72 23.12 31.96
C VAL A 154 2.75 23.52 33.42
N VAL A 155 3.83 23.17 34.12
CA VAL A 155 4.13 23.60 35.49
C VAL A 155 5.26 24.64 35.43
N PRO A 156 5.17 25.78 36.15
CA PRO A 156 6.24 26.79 36.21
C PRO A 156 7.55 26.30 36.84
#